data_AF-A0A3B9WTW8-F1
#
_entry.id   AF-A0A3B9WTW8-F1
#
_cell.length_a   1.000
_cell.length_b   1.000
_cell.length_c   1.000
_cell.angle_alpha   90.00
_cell.angle_beta   90.00
_cell.angle_gamma   90.00
#
_symmetry.space_group_name_H-M   'P 1'
#
loop_
_entity.id
_entity.type
_entity.pdbx_description
1 polymer ?
#
loop_
_entity_poly.entity_id
_entity_poly.type
_entity_poly.pdbx_seq_one_letter_code
_entity_poly.pdbx_strand_id
1 'polypeptide(L)'
;MSLYAIGDLHLHFQSVLKAKNQLHDRVWKGHEKRFKKICGKLIKCNSLEDAEPDTLVLAGDHSWGRDLTECEEDFRYISELPGRKILLRGNHDMFWDAKKTERLNELFEGRLLFLQNNFHTYKDYALVGTKGFTFEGPFYLDHRGRVIGWDEEAQERAEKLVKREAERLRIS
;
A
#
# COMPACT_ATOMS: atom_id res chain seq x y z
N MET A 1 -19.54 -10.63 -1.75
CA MET A 1 -18.32 -9.82 -1.79
C MET A 1 -17.79 -9.52 -0.39
N SER A 2 -16.61 -10.05 -0.08
CA SER A 2 -15.75 -9.79 1.08
C SER A 2 -14.63 -8.80 0.73
N LEU A 3 -14.03 -8.17 1.74
CA LEU A 3 -12.85 -7.30 1.61
C LEU A 3 -11.69 -7.91 2.38
N TYR A 4 -10.55 -8.07 1.70
CA TYR A 4 -9.28 -8.51 2.27
C TYR A 4 -8.26 -7.38 2.15
N ALA A 5 -7.33 -7.29 3.09
CA ALA A 5 -6.25 -6.31 3.05
C ALA A 5 -4.91 -6.95 3.45
N ILE A 6 -3.84 -6.61 2.73
CA ILE A 6 -2.47 -7.03 3.03
C ILE A 6 -1.48 -6.04 2.40
N GLY A 7 -0.34 -5.78 3.03
CA GLY A 7 0.73 -4.94 2.48
C GLY A 7 2.04 -5.71 2.33
N ASP A 8 3.10 -4.98 2.00
CA ASP A 8 4.49 -5.44 2.14
C ASP A 8 4.83 -6.69 1.30
N LEU A 9 4.30 -6.78 0.08
CA LEU A 9 4.61 -7.90 -0.81
C LEU A 9 6.09 -7.90 -1.22
N HIS A 10 6.71 -6.72 -1.36
CA HIS A 10 8.12 -6.57 -1.68
C HIS A 10 8.60 -7.44 -2.87
N LEU A 11 7.81 -7.45 -3.95
CA LEU A 11 8.11 -8.20 -5.15
C LEU A 11 9.36 -7.64 -5.85
N HIS A 12 10.08 -8.52 -6.55
CA HIS A 12 11.30 -8.17 -7.28
C HIS A 12 11.55 -9.16 -8.42
N PHE A 13 10.54 -9.45 -9.24
CA PHE A 13 10.69 -10.42 -10.34
C PHE A 13 11.69 -9.95 -11.40
N GLN A 14 11.79 -8.64 -11.63
CA GLN A 14 12.71 -8.02 -12.59
C GLN A 14 13.66 -7.00 -11.96
N SER A 15 13.32 -6.46 -10.79
CA SER A 15 14.07 -5.39 -10.16
C SER A 15 15.26 -5.91 -9.35
N VAL A 16 16.24 -5.02 -9.16
CA VAL A 16 17.36 -5.31 -8.25
C VAL A 16 16.83 -5.32 -6.82
N LEU A 17 17.00 -6.45 -6.15
CA LEU A 17 16.63 -6.58 -4.76
C LEU A 17 17.46 -5.65 -3.88
N LYS A 18 16.78 -4.74 -3.17
CA LYS A 18 17.43 -3.78 -2.27
C LYS A 18 17.73 -4.36 -0.89
N ALA A 19 16.82 -5.19 -0.38
CA ALA A 19 16.88 -5.75 0.96
C ALA A 19 17.52 -7.15 0.88
N LYS A 20 18.85 -7.25 1.03
CA LYS A 20 19.58 -8.54 0.92
C LYS A 20 19.08 -9.62 1.88
N ASN A 21 18.54 -9.23 3.04
CA ASN A 21 17.91 -10.14 3.98
C ASN A 21 16.74 -10.91 3.37
N GLN A 22 16.04 -10.36 2.36
CA GLN A 22 14.98 -11.05 1.64
C GLN A 22 15.46 -12.31 0.91
N LEU A 23 16.76 -12.43 0.58
CA LEU A 23 17.33 -13.66 -0.02
C LEU A 23 17.51 -14.80 0.99
N HIS A 24 17.70 -14.46 2.26
CA HIS A 24 18.20 -15.41 3.26
C HIS A 24 17.16 -15.72 4.34
N ASP A 25 16.29 -14.77 4.66
CA ASP A 25 15.28 -14.95 5.68
C ASP A 25 14.15 -15.87 5.20
N ARG A 26 13.78 -16.81 6.06
CA ARG A 26 12.83 -17.88 5.80
C ARG A 26 11.43 -17.36 5.47
N VAL A 27 11.06 -16.18 5.96
CA VAL A 27 9.74 -15.58 5.69
C VAL A 27 9.54 -15.28 4.20
N TRP A 28 10.60 -14.91 3.50
CA TRP A 28 10.57 -14.50 2.09
C TRP A 28 10.74 -15.65 1.10
N LYS A 29 11.23 -16.81 1.55
CA LYS A 29 11.48 -17.95 0.67
C LYS A 29 10.18 -18.47 0.06
N GLY A 30 9.97 -18.19 -1.23
CA GLY A 30 8.77 -18.58 -1.99
C GLY A 30 7.50 -17.90 -1.50
N HIS A 31 7.62 -16.73 -0.87
CA HIS A 31 6.49 -15.97 -0.34
C HIS A 31 5.47 -15.64 -1.43
N GLU A 32 5.93 -15.32 -2.64
CA GLU A 32 5.11 -15.04 -3.81
C GLU A 32 4.23 -16.25 -4.19
N LYS A 33 4.82 -17.45 -4.27
CA LYS A 33 4.06 -18.67 -4.57
C LYS A 33 3.05 -19.02 -3.47
N ARG A 34 3.44 -18.84 -2.21
CA ARG A 34 2.55 -19.08 -1.06
C ARG A 34 1.39 -18.10 -1.06
N PHE A 35 1.67 -16.82 -1.29
CA PHE A 35 0.66 -15.76 -1.32
C PHE A 35 -0.34 -16.00 -2.45
N LYS A 36 0.12 -16.23 -3.69
CA LYS A 36 -0.76 -16.56 -4.84
C LYS A 36 -1.64 -17.78 -4.55
N LYS A 37 -1.09 -18.83 -3.94
CA LYS A 37 -1.84 -20.03 -3.56
C LYS A 37 -2.91 -19.76 -2.50
N ILE A 38 -2.63 -18.92 -1.51
CA ILE A 38 -3.59 -18.56 -0.46
C ILE A 38 -4.70 -17.69 -1.05
N CYS A 39 -4.33 -16.66 -1.84
CA CYS A 39 -5.29 -15.80 -2.54
C CYS A 39 -6.25 -16.64 -3.40
N GLY A 40 -5.74 -17.55 -4.23
CA GLY A 40 -6.56 -18.42 -5.08
C GLY A 40 -7.51 -19.35 -4.34
N LYS A 41 -7.30 -19.59 -3.03
CA LYS A 41 -8.21 -20.38 -2.20
C LYS A 41 -9.25 -19.52 -1.46
N LEU A 42 -8.88 -18.30 -1.08
CA LEU A 42 -9.70 -17.45 -0.19
C LEU A 42 -10.56 -16.44 -0.96
N ILE A 43 -10.00 -15.86 -2.02
CA ILE A 43 -10.60 -14.71 -2.72
C ILE A 43 -11.40 -15.23 -3.90
N LYS A 44 -12.69 -14.89 -3.95
CA LYS A 44 -13.59 -15.34 -5.01
C LYS A 44 -13.60 -14.37 -6.19
N CYS A 45 -13.40 -14.90 -7.39
CA CYS A 45 -13.36 -14.11 -8.63
C CYS A 45 -14.72 -13.84 -9.28
N ASN A 46 -15.75 -14.65 -8.96
CA ASN A 46 -17.15 -14.66 -9.44
C ASN A 46 -17.58 -16.14 -9.43
N SER A 47 -18.38 -16.58 -8.45
CA SER A 47 -18.84 -17.98 -8.35
C SER A 47 -20.30 -18.17 -8.77
N LEU A 48 -21.02 -17.08 -9.04
CA LEU A 48 -22.41 -17.03 -9.50
C LEU A 48 -22.51 -15.87 -10.50
N GLU A 49 -23.37 -16.01 -11.53
CA GLU A 49 -23.50 -15.04 -12.64
C GLU A 49 -23.79 -13.60 -12.18
N ASP A 50 -24.33 -13.40 -10.98
CA ASP A 50 -24.72 -12.09 -10.44
C ASP A 50 -23.90 -11.62 -9.21
N ALA A 51 -22.84 -12.33 -8.83
CA ALA A 51 -22.10 -12.02 -7.60
C ALA A 51 -20.84 -11.18 -7.88
N GLU A 52 -20.75 -9.98 -7.30
CA GLU A 52 -19.54 -9.16 -7.35
C GLU A 52 -18.31 -9.89 -6.77
N PRO A 53 -17.13 -9.74 -7.41
CA PRO A 53 -15.89 -10.37 -6.97
C PRO A 53 -15.43 -9.82 -5.62
N ASP A 54 -14.74 -10.63 -4.82
CA ASP A 54 -14.12 -10.15 -3.60
C ASP A 54 -13.08 -9.06 -3.90
N THR A 55 -12.91 -8.12 -2.97
CA THR A 55 -11.94 -7.01 -3.08
C THR A 55 -10.68 -7.33 -2.28
N LEU A 56 -9.52 -7.17 -2.91
CA LEU A 56 -8.19 -7.27 -2.31
C LEU A 56 -7.54 -5.88 -2.30
N VAL A 57 -7.37 -5.33 -1.11
CA VAL A 57 -6.64 -4.08 -0.89
C VAL A 57 -5.17 -4.41 -0.61
N LEU A 58 -4.27 -3.97 -1.49
CA LEU A 58 -2.84 -4.05 -1.31
C LEU A 58 -2.36 -2.74 -0.66
N ALA A 59 -1.95 -2.80 0.61
CA ALA A 59 -1.70 -1.65 1.47
C ALA A 59 -0.24 -1.15 1.42
N GLY A 60 0.29 -0.90 0.22
CA GLY A 60 1.66 -0.43 0.01
C GLY A 60 2.74 -1.51 -0.08
N ASP A 61 3.92 -1.04 -0.48
CA ASP A 61 5.19 -1.77 -0.57
C ASP A 61 5.07 -3.05 -1.40
N HIS A 62 4.59 -2.85 -2.62
CA HIS A 62 4.28 -3.90 -3.58
C HIS A 62 5.53 -4.43 -4.28
N SER A 63 6.43 -3.52 -4.67
CA SER A 63 7.59 -3.84 -5.53
C SER A 63 8.83 -3.05 -5.12
N TRP A 64 10.00 -3.64 -5.34
CA TRP A 64 11.30 -2.98 -5.26
C TRP A 64 11.67 -2.20 -6.53
N GLY A 65 10.91 -2.34 -7.61
CA GLY A 65 11.16 -1.70 -8.90
C GLY A 65 11.11 -0.18 -8.81
N ARG A 66 12.05 0.46 -9.51
CA ARG A 66 12.22 1.92 -9.49
C ARG A 66 11.28 2.64 -10.44
N ASP A 67 10.88 1.97 -11.51
CA ASP A 67 10.00 2.48 -12.56
C ASP A 67 9.07 1.37 -13.07
N LEU A 68 8.17 1.74 -13.98
CA LEU A 68 7.18 0.80 -14.52
C LEU A 68 7.80 -0.36 -15.31
N THR A 69 8.96 -0.17 -15.93
CA THR A 69 9.66 -1.22 -16.66
C THR A 69 10.21 -2.27 -15.71
N GLU A 70 10.80 -1.84 -14.59
CA GLU A 70 11.28 -2.77 -13.55
C GLU A 70 10.14 -3.47 -12.78
N CYS A 71 8.91 -2.95 -12.84
CA CYS A 71 7.74 -3.49 -12.14
C CYS A 71 6.83 -4.34 -13.05
N GLU A 72 7.17 -4.55 -14.33
CA GLU A 72 6.23 -5.15 -15.28
C GLU A 72 5.77 -6.55 -14.86
N GLU A 73 6.70 -7.43 -14.49
CA GLU A 73 6.38 -8.78 -14.03
C GLU A 73 5.73 -8.78 -12.63
N ASP A 74 6.04 -7.79 -11.80
CA ASP A 74 5.40 -7.61 -10.50
C ASP A 74 3.91 -7.25 -10.67
N PHE A 75 3.59 -6.32 -11.60
CA PHE A 75 2.20 -6.00 -11.91
C PHE A 75 1.48 -7.10 -12.66
N ARG A 76 2.17 -7.87 -13.51
CA ARG A 76 1.59 -9.06 -14.14
C ARG A 76 1.17 -10.05 -13.06
N TYR A 77 2.07 -10.34 -12.12
CA TYR A 77 1.79 -11.19 -10.97
C TYR A 77 0.59 -10.69 -10.14
N ILE A 78 0.53 -9.39 -9.82
CA ILE A 78 -0.58 -8.81 -9.04
C ILE A 78 -1.89 -8.84 -9.83
N SER A 79 -1.85 -8.54 -11.13
CA SER A 79 -3.04 -8.53 -12.00
C SER A 79 -3.70 -9.91 -12.10
N GLU A 80 -2.89 -10.96 -12.09
CA GLU A 80 -3.33 -12.36 -12.08
C GLU A 80 -3.91 -12.83 -10.75
N LEU A 81 -3.80 -12.05 -9.67
CA LEU A 81 -4.45 -12.38 -8.41
C LEU A 81 -5.98 -12.33 -8.59
N PRO A 82 -6.70 -13.24 -7.92
CA PRO A 82 -8.15 -13.27 -7.92
C PRO A 82 -8.77 -11.99 -7.34
N GLY A 83 -10.01 -11.72 -7.75
CA GLY A 83 -10.80 -10.60 -7.23
C GLY A 83 -10.45 -9.24 -7.84
N ARG A 84 -11.04 -8.19 -7.27
CA ARG A 84 -10.79 -6.79 -7.59
C ARG A 84 -9.62 -6.26 -6.78
N LYS A 85 -8.57 -5.74 -7.43
CA LYS A 85 -7.34 -5.29 -6.75
C LYS A 85 -7.34 -3.77 -6.62
N ILE A 86 -7.23 -3.28 -5.39
CA ILE A 86 -7.03 -1.86 -5.08
C ILE A 86 -5.67 -1.71 -4.42
N LEU A 87 -4.80 -0.88 -4.96
CA LEU A 87 -3.44 -0.68 -4.49
C LEU A 87 -3.38 0.67 -3.78
N LEU A 88 -2.66 0.75 -2.66
CA LEU A 88 -2.25 1.98 -1.99
C LEU A 88 -0.75 2.13 -2.14
N ARG A 89 -0.27 3.37 -2.19
CA ARG A 89 1.16 3.63 -2.32
C ARG A 89 1.89 3.44 -1.00
N GLY A 90 2.92 2.61 -1.00
CA GLY A 90 3.93 2.50 0.06
C GLY A 90 5.16 3.37 -0.19
N ASN A 91 6.10 3.36 0.77
CA ASN A 91 7.36 4.10 0.64
C ASN A 91 8.39 3.42 -0.27
N HIS A 92 8.26 2.12 -0.52
CA HIS A 92 9.12 1.36 -1.43
C HIS A 92 8.60 1.35 -2.87
N ASP A 93 7.35 1.74 -3.10
CA ASP A 93 6.72 1.88 -4.43
C ASP A 93 7.22 3.13 -5.17
N MET A 94 8.49 3.12 -5.55
CA MET A 94 9.14 4.28 -6.19
C MET A 94 8.64 4.55 -7.60
N PHE A 95 8.17 3.52 -8.31
CA PHE A 95 7.54 3.65 -9.62
C PHE A 95 6.32 4.59 -9.58
N TRP A 96 5.70 4.73 -8.40
CA TRP A 96 4.43 5.42 -8.22
C TRP A 96 4.66 6.90 -7.90
N ASP A 97 4.53 7.76 -8.90
CA ASP A 97 4.38 9.20 -8.67
C ASP A 97 2.92 9.51 -8.31
N ALA A 98 2.67 9.94 -7.06
CA ALA A 98 1.32 10.23 -6.57
C ALA A 98 0.56 11.24 -7.45
N LYS A 99 1.25 12.18 -8.09
CA LYS A 99 0.63 13.18 -8.99
C LYS A 99 0.19 12.59 -10.33
N LYS A 100 0.67 11.39 -10.67
CA LYS A 100 0.40 10.68 -11.93
C LYS A 100 -0.42 9.41 -11.71
N THR A 101 -1.11 9.31 -10.58
CA THR A 101 -1.95 8.15 -10.25
C THR A 101 -3.03 7.91 -11.30
N GLU A 102 -3.63 8.97 -11.85
CA GLU A 102 -4.64 8.85 -12.92
C GLU A 102 -4.08 8.10 -14.16
N ARG A 103 -2.87 8.46 -14.60
CA ARG A 103 -2.18 7.76 -15.69
C ARG A 103 -1.94 6.27 -15.39
N LEU A 104 -1.69 5.90 -14.13
CA LEU A 104 -1.59 4.48 -13.75
C LEU A 104 -2.95 3.79 -13.85
N ASN A 105 -4.02 4.45 -13.42
CA ASN A 105 -5.38 3.91 -13.56
C ASN A 105 -5.78 3.73 -15.02
N GLU A 106 -5.42 4.66 -15.92
CA GLU A 106 -5.61 4.50 -17.37
C GLU A 106 -4.80 3.32 -17.92
N LEU A 107 -3.52 3.22 -17.56
CA LEU A 107 -2.64 2.16 -18.05
C LEU A 107 -3.08 0.75 -17.62
N PHE A 108 -3.66 0.64 -16.42
CA PHE A 108 -4.08 -0.62 -15.82
C PHE A 108 -5.60 -0.78 -15.74
N GLU A 109 -6.34 -0.04 -16.57
CA GLU A 109 -7.80 -0.08 -16.61
C GLU A 109 -8.32 -1.52 -16.68
N GLY A 110 -9.34 -1.81 -15.86
CA GLY A 110 -9.94 -3.14 -15.72
C GLY A 110 -9.08 -4.19 -15.00
N ARG A 111 -7.81 -3.91 -14.70
CA ARG A 111 -6.89 -4.87 -14.07
C ARG A 111 -6.52 -4.50 -12.64
N LEU A 112 -6.10 -3.24 -12.43
CA LEU A 112 -5.65 -2.71 -11.14
C LEU A 112 -6.25 -1.34 -10.90
N LEU A 113 -6.53 -1.03 -9.64
CA LEU A 113 -7.07 0.26 -9.21
C LEU A 113 -6.11 0.92 -8.24
N PHE A 114 -5.50 2.02 -8.62
CA PHE A 114 -4.56 2.78 -7.82
C PHE A 114 -5.32 3.84 -6.99
N LEU A 115 -5.19 3.74 -5.65
CA LEU A 115 -5.87 4.57 -4.66
C LEU A 115 -4.91 5.63 -4.10
N GLN A 116 -5.02 6.86 -4.61
CA GLN A 116 -4.27 8.04 -4.17
C GLN A 116 -4.97 9.31 -4.65
N ASN A 117 -5.41 10.15 -3.70
CA ASN A 117 -6.20 11.38 -3.96
C ASN A 117 -7.45 11.12 -4.82
N ASN A 118 -8.04 9.94 -4.65
CA ASN A 118 -9.27 9.50 -5.26
C ASN A 118 -9.95 8.50 -4.30
N PHE A 119 -11.09 7.95 -4.71
CA PHE A 119 -11.76 6.90 -3.97
C PHE A 119 -12.21 5.78 -4.90
N HIS A 120 -12.40 4.60 -4.32
CA HIS A 120 -12.99 3.44 -5.00
C HIS A 120 -14.15 2.94 -4.15
N THR A 121 -15.30 2.67 -4.77
CA THR A 121 -16.47 2.17 -4.03
C THR A 121 -16.27 0.72 -3.58
N TYR A 122 -16.82 0.37 -2.42
CA TYR A 122 -16.99 -0.98 -1.92
C TYR A 122 -18.38 -1.07 -1.30
N LYS A 123 -19.36 -1.58 -2.08
CA LYS A 123 -20.78 -1.45 -1.75
C LYS A 123 -21.12 0.03 -1.47
N ASP A 124 -21.73 0.30 -0.32
CA ASP A 124 -22.14 1.63 0.12
C ASP A 124 -21.01 2.44 0.78
N TYR A 125 -19.77 1.93 0.76
CA TYR A 125 -18.60 2.59 1.37
C TYR A 125 -17.65 3.12 0.31
N ALA A 126 -17.06 4.30 0.56
CA ALA A 126 -15.90 4.77 -0.19
C ALA A 126 -14.62 4.27 0.48
N LEU A 127 -13.78 3.56 -0.28
CA LEU A 127 -12.42 3.25 0.11
C LEU A 127 -11.53 4.42 -0.27
N VAL A 128 -10.90 5.01 0.74
CA VAL A 128 -9.96 6.14 0.61
C VAL A 128 -8.64 5.75 1.27
N GLY A 129 -7.54 6.29 0.76
CA GLY A 129 -6.20 6.03 1.25
C GLY A 129 -5.49 7.34 1.57
N THR A 130 -4.93 7.45 2.77
CA THR A 130 -4.06 8.57 3.15
C THR A 130 -2.82 8.07 3.86
N LYS A 131 -1.72 8.80 3.71
CA LYS A 131 -0.50 8.51 4.45
C LYS A 131 -0.67 9.01 5.88
N GLY A 132 -0.80 8.08 6.82
CA GLY A 132 -0.67 8.39 8.25
C GLY A 132 0.74 8.85 8.59
N PHE A 133 0.86 9.77 9.54
CA PHE A 133 2.13 10.08 10.20
C PHE A 133 1.95 9.85 11.69
N THR A 134 2.86 9.06 12.27
CA THR A 134 2.95 8.93 13.72
C THR A 134 3.38 10.27 14.29
N PHE A 135 2.52 10.85 15.11
CA PHE A 135 2.86 12.04 15.88
C PHE A 135 3.51 11.61 17.19
N GLU A 136 4.83 11.68 17.24
CA GLU A 136 5.60 11.40 18.47
C GLU A 136 5.64 12.62 19.40
N GLY A 137 5.28 13.79 18.85
CA GLY A 137 5.21 15.06 19.56
C GLY A 137 6.56 15.55 20.09
N PRO A 138 6.56 16.73 20.72
CA PRO A 138 7.73 17.30 21.38
C PRO A 138 7.81 16.86 22.84
N PHE A 139 7.61 15.57 23.10
CA PHE A 139 7.48 15.05 24.45
C PHE A 139 8.72 14.25 24.85
N TYR A 140 9.22 14.50 26.06
CA TYR A 140 10.05 13.51 26.74
C TYR A 140 9.14 12.45 27.35
N LEU A 141 9.36 11.20 26.99
CA LEU A 141 8.60 10.06 27.50
C LEU A 141 9.44 9.27 28.50
N ASP A 142 8.83 8.85 29.61
CA ASP A 142 9.45 7.86 30.49
C ASP A 142 9.38 6.45 29.87
N HIS A 143 9.99 5.47 30.52
CA HIS A 143 9.98 4.07 30.07
C HIS A 143 8.58 3.41 30.05
N ARG A 144 7.55 4.09 30.58
CA ARG A 144 6.13 3.68 30.54
C ARG A 144 5.32 4.49 29.53
N GLY A 145 5.96 5.37 28.74
CA GLY A 145 5.30 6.22 27.75
C GLY A 145 4.56 7.42 28.32
N ARG A 146 4.81 7.81 29.58
CA ARG A 146 4.19 9.01 30.18
C ARG A 146 5.02 10.24 29.82
N VAL A 147 4.34 11.33 29.49
CA VAL A 147 4.98 12.62 29.23
C VAL A 147 5.57 13.15 30.54
N ILE A 148 6.89 13.35 30.56
CA ILE A 148 7.65 13.86 31.72
C ILE A 148 8.30 15.22 31.45
N GLY A 149 8.22 15.70 30.21
CA GLY A 149 8.75 17.00 29.84
C GLY A 149 8.45 17.34 28.38
N TRP A 150 8.93 18.51 27.98
CA TRP A 150 8.69 19.11 26.68
C TRP A 150 10.00 19.55 26.03
N ASP A 151 10.15 19.25 24.75
CA ASP A 151 11.33 19.58 23.94
C ASP A 151 10.97 20.74 23.00
N GLU A 152 11.47 21.94 23.31
CA GLU A 152 11.18 23.15 22.53
C GLU A 152 11.74 23.09 21.09
N GLU A 153 12.89 22.42 20.87
CA GLU A 153 13.44 22.26 19.51
C GLU A 153 12.58 21.28 18.69
N ALA A 154 12.09 20.21 19.33
CA ALA A 154 11.18 19.26 18.69
C ALA A 154 9.80 19.87 18.42
N GLN A 155 9.38 20.89 19.17
CA GLN A 155 8.07 21.55 18.99
C GLN A 155 7.95 22.16 17.60
N GLU A 156 8.96 22.89 17.12
CA GLU A 156 8.91 23.47 15.78
C GLU A 156 8.75 22.40 14.70
N ARG A 157 9.43 21.26 14.86
CA ARG A 157 9.32 20.13 13.93
C ARG A 157 7.93 19.49 13.98
N ALA A 158 7.38 19.35 15.18
CA ALA A 158 6.04 18.84 15.42
C ALA A 158 4.97 19.75 14.79
N GLU A 159 5.06 21.06 14.96
CA GLU A 159 4.16 22.04 14.35
C GLU A 159 4.23 22.02 12.82
N LYS A 160 5.44 21.96 12.25
CA LYS A 160 5.65 21.82 10.80
C LYS A 160 5.00 20.54 10.27
N LEU A 161 5.13 19.42 10.99
CA LEU A 161 4.52 18.14 10.64
C LEU A 161 2.99 18.22 10.66
N VAL A 162 2.41 18.70 11.76
CA VAL A 162 0.94 18.82 11.92
C VAL A 162 0.36 19.73 10.85
N LYS A 163 0.98 20.89 10.60
CA LYS A 163 0.54 21.82 9.56
C LYS A 163 0.56 21.18 8.16
N ARG A 164 1.62 20.42 7.85
CA ARG A 164 1.75 19.70 6.58
C ARG A 164 0.67 18.64 6.40
N GLU A 165 0.41 17.82 7.42
CA GLU A 165 -0.61 16.77 7.32
C GLU A 165 -2.03 17.34 7.31
N ALA A 166 -2.30 18.41 8.05
CA ALA A 166 -3.58 19.11 8.01
C ALA A 166 -3.88 19.65 6.60
N GLU A 167 -2.87 20.20 5.90
CA GLU A 167 -3.04 20.68 4.53
C GLU A 167 -3.29 19.53 3.54
N ARG A 168 -2.58 18.41 3.70
CA ARG A 168 -2.83 17.22 2.87
C ARG A 168 -4.25 16.68 3.02
N LEU A 169 -4.77 16.67 4.25
CA LEU A 169 -6.15 16.25 4.53
C LEU A 169 -7.19 17.16 3.89
N ARG A 170 -6.90 18.46 3.72
CA ARG A 170 -7.82 19.40 3.03
C ARG A 170 -7.88 19.21 1.52
N ILE A 171 -6.78 18.74 0.93
CA ILE A 171 -6.62 18.56 -0.52
C ILE A 171 -7.07 17.16 -0.97
N SER A 172 -7.10 16.20 -0.05
CA SER A 172 -7.53 14.81 -0.29
C SER A 172 -9.06 14.70 -0.26
#